data_AF-A0AAD6PRH5-F1
#
_entry.id   AF-A0AAD6PRH5-F1
#
_cell.length_a   1.000
_cell.length_b   1.000
_cell.length_c   1.000
_cell.angle_alpha   90.00
_cell.angle_beta   90.00
_cell.angle_gamma   90.00
#
_symmetry.space_group_name_H-M   'P 1'
#
loop_
_entity.id
_entity.type
_entity.pdbx_description
1 polymer ?
#
loop_
_entity_poly.entity_id
_entity_poly.type
_entity_poly.pdbx_seq_one_letter_code
_entity_poly.pdbx_strand_id
1 'polypeptide(L)'
;MQERAEYTLVARKPSFGLPTGCPICLPLFIYLKFSNFPFHLVFNNTFPDSDQIPYIESGTYVAYNDENGGVIKSLKEDGIVDLDTDFSSFPEWISRKAMVSTWLADAIMYELWVGSDGTSARTIYHSGLPWLIGKALLMKQVHVVKQRLGITKENAERREAEVTLLLFMIFFCNLLISNLRTYTGVRKHTPVE
;
A
#
# COMPACT_ATOMS: atom_id res chain seq x y z
N MET A 1 -14.38 -14.59 30.82
CA MET A 1 -13.83 -13.27 30.45
C MET A 1 -12.94 -13.49 29.25
N GLN A 2 -13.33 -13.01 28.08
CA GLN A 2 -12.46 -13.06 26.89
C GLN A 2 -11.40 -11.98 27.11
N GLU A 3 -10.15 -12.35 27.36
CA GLU A 3 -9.06 -11.40 27.21
C GLU A 3 -9.17 -10.79 25.81
N ARG A 4 -9.28 -9.47 25.73
CA ARG A 4 -9.32 -8.78 24.46
C ARG A 4 -7.95 -8.99 23.82
N ALA A 5 -7.86 -9.89 22.84
CA ALA A 5 -6.63 -10.20 22.15
C ALA A 5 -5.96 -8.90 21.69
N GLU A 6 -4.74 -8.65 22.17
CA GLU A 6 -3.96 -7.47 21.84
C GLU A 6 -3.24 -7.75 20.52
N TYR A 7 -3.60 -7.03 19.47
CA TYR A 7 -3.03 -7.21 18.13
C TYR A 7 -1.87 -6.25 17.91
N THR A 8 -0.80 -6.74 17.31
CA THR A 8 0.36 -5.94 16.92
C THR A 8 0.52 -5.97 15.40
N LEU A 9 0.46 -4.79 14.77
CA LEU A 9 0.86 -4.59 13.39
C LEU A 9 2.38 -4.34 13.36
N VAL A 10 3.10 -5.24 12.70
CA VAL A 10 4.53 -5.05 12.43
C VAL A 10 4.70 -4.49 11.02
N ALA A 11 5.27 -3.28 10.96
CA ALA A 11 5.44 -2.52 9.73
C ALA A 11 6.89 -2.05 9.56
N ARG A 12 7.17 -1.39 8.43
CA ARG A 12 8.41 -0.62 8.26
C ARG A 12 8.30 0.73 8.96
N LYS A 13 9.45 1.29 9.32
CA LYS A 13 9.53 2.55 10.05
C LYS A 13 8.79 3.73 9.36
N PRO A 14 8.40 4.76 10.13
CA PRO A 14 7.88 6.01 9.58
C PRO A 14 8.90 6.67 8.63
N SER A 15 8.42 7.29 7.57
CA SER A 15 9.22 8.12 6.66
C SER A 15 8.31 9.10 5.93
N PHE A 16 8.85 10.24 5.48
CA PHE A 16 8.10 11.25 4.71
C PHE A 16 6.83 11.78 5.41
N GLY A 17 6.83 11.81 6.75
CA GLY A 17 5.66 12.23 7.55
C GLY A 17 4.51 11.22 7.61
N LEU A 18 4.70 10.02 7.05
CA LEU A 18 3.73 8.92 7.06
C LEU A 18 3.96 7.97 8.24
N PRO A 19 2.92 7.28 8.75
CA PRO A 19 3.04 6.29 9.83
C PRO A 19 3.96 5.11 9.47
N THR A 20 4.14 4.85 8.18
CA THR A 20 5.13 3.93 7.60
C THR A 20 5.56 4.48 6.25
N GLY A 21 6.86 4.41 5.94
CA GLY A 21 7.39 4.74 4.62
C GLY A 21 7.18 3.64 3.58
N CYS A 22 6.85 2.42 4.00
CA CYS A 22 6.67 1.29 3.09
C CYS A 22 5.29 1.34 2.39
N PRO A 23 5.27 1.30 1.05
CA PRO A 23 4.02 1.34 0.29
C PRO A 23 3.16 0.09 0.44
N ILE A 24 3.72 -1.05 0.89
CA ILE A 24 2.96 -2.28 1.17
C ILE A 24 2.35 -2.23 2.58
N CYS A 25 3.04 -1.63 3.55
CA CYS A 25 2.55 -1.52 4.92
C CYS A 25 1.45 -0.45 5.07
N LEU A 26 1.50 0.61 4.27
CA LEU A 26 0.59 1.75 4.41
C LEU A 26 -0.88 1.39 4.14
N PRO A 27 -1.25 0.66 3.07
CA PRO A 27 -2.63 0.22 2.85
C PRO A 27 -3.19 -0.60 4.01
N LEU A 28 -2.40 -1.51 4.60
CA LEU A 28 -2.83 -2.31 5.75
C LEU A 28 -3.05 -1.44 6.99
N PHE A 29 -2.13 -0.52 7.29
CA PHE A 29 -2.31 0.44 8.39
C PHE A 29 -3.62 1.23 8.24
N ILE A 30 -3.86 1.75 7.03
CA ILE A 30 -5.06 2.53 6.70
C ILE A 30 -6.31 1.66 6.84
N TYR A 31 -6.28 0.41 6.35
CA TYR A 31 -7.38 -0.53 6.45
C TYR A 31 -7.81 -0.77 7.90
N LEU A 32 -6.84 -1.10 8.78
CA LEU A 32 -7.09 -1.33 10.21
C LEU A 32 -7.58 -0.08 10.94
N LYS A 33 -7.10 1.11 10.55
CA LYS A 33 -7.59 2.37 11.12
C LYS A 33 -9.02 2.67 10.72
N PHE A 34 -9.38 2.51 9.45
CA PHE A 34 -10.74 2.76 8.98
C PHE A 34 -11.75 1.74 9.51
N SER A 35 -11.33 0.52 9.82
CA SER A 35 -12.17 -0.48 10.48
C SER A 35 -12.31 -0.28 12.00
N ASN A 36 -11.75 0.79 12.56
CA ASN A 36 -11.68 1.04 14.01
C ASN A 36 -11.11 -0.16 14.80
N PHE A 37 -10.21 -0.93 14.18
CA PHE A 37 -9.63 -2.11 14.80
C PHE A 37 -8.53 -1.69 15.79
N PRO A 38 -8.56 -2.16 17.05
CA PRO A 38 -7.52 -1.82 18.03
C PRO A 38 -6.25 -2.62 17.74
N PHE A 39 -5.12 -1.93 17.57
CA PHE A 39 -3.81 -2.56 17.40
C PHE A 39 -2.67 -1.65 17.89
N HIS A 40 -1.54 -2.29 18.22
CA HIS A 40 -0.26 -1.65 18.50
C HIS A 40 0.59 -1.65 17.24
N LEU A 41 1.27 -0.53 16.96
CA LEU A 41 2.17 -0.42 15.80
C LEU A 41 3.61 -0.59 16.26
N VAL A 42 4.30 -1.58 15.70
CA VAL A 42 5.71 -1.87 15.95
C VAL A 42 6.48 -1.87 14.63
N PHE A 43 7.76 -1.51 14.67
CA PHE A 43 8.60 -1.39 13.48
C PHE A 43 9.71 -2.44 13.44
N ASN A 44 9.83 -3.13 12.30
CA ASN A 44 10.92 -4.06 12.04
C ASN A 44 11.79 -3.57 10.86
N ASN A 45 13.05 -3.28 11.17
CA ASN A 45 14.06 -2.84 10.20
C ASN A 45 15.20 -3.85 10.02
N THR A 46 15.13 -5.01 10.68
CA THR A 46 16.22 -6.00 10.72
C THR A 46 16.36 -6.75 9.39
N PHE A 47 15.23 -7.06 8.76
CA PHE A 47 15.19 -7.83 7.50
C PHE A 47 14.57 -6.98 6.38
N PRO A 48 15.36 -6.13 5.70
CA PRO A 48 14.87 -5.13 4.74
C PRO A 48 14.26 -5.74 3.48
N ASP A 49 14.59 -7.00 3.16
CA ASP A 49 14.14 -7.75 2.00
C ASP A 49 13.13 -8.85 2.34
N SER A 50 12.65 -8.91 3.59
CA SER A 50 11.58 -9.84 3.99
C SER A 50 10.26 -9.48 3.33
N ASP A 51 9.69 -10.45 2.62
CA ASP A 51 8.36 -10.39 1.99
C ASP A 51 7.21 -10.60 3.00
N GLN A 52 7.54 -11.06 4.22
CA GLN A 52 6.60 -11.29 5.31
C GLN A 52 6.07 -9.99 5.92
N ILE A 53 6.80 -8.87 5.78
CA ILE A 53 6.39 -7.56 6.34
C ILE A 53 5.55 -6.80 5.30
N PRO A 54 4.35 -6.29 5.66
CA PRO A 54 3.80 -6.24 7.01
C PRO A 54 3.17 -7.56 7.47
N TYR A 55 3.10 -7.78 8.78
CA TYR A 55 2.30 -8.86 9.35
C TYR A 55 1.56 -8.40 10.61
N ILE A 56 0.54 -9.14 11.00
CA ILE A 56 -0.18 -8.92 12.25
C ILE A 56 -0.01 -10.15 13.15
N GLU A 57 0.19 -9.92 14.45
CA GLU A 57 0.33 -10.98 15.43
C GLU A 57 -0.53 -10.73 16.67
N SER A 58 -1.01 -11.80 17.29
CA SER A 58 -1.68 -11.78 18.60
C SER A 58 -1.58 -13.14 19.27
N GLY A 59 -0.84 -13.25 20.36
CA GLY A 59 -0.61 -14.54 21.04
C GLY A 59 0.02 -15.56 20.09
N THR A 60 -0.71 -16.62 19.75
CA THR A 60 -0.28 -17.66 18.79
C THR A 60 -0.74 -17.40 17.36
N TYR A 61 -1.54 -16.36 17.12
CA TYR A 61 -2.01 -15.98 15.80
C TYR A 61 -0.98 -15.09 15.11
N VAL A 62 -0.63 -15.42 13.87
CA VAL A 62 0.17 -14.57 12.99
C VAL A 62 -0.39 -14.66 11.58
N ALA A 63 -0.57 -13.52 10.92
CA ALA A 63 -0.87 -13.47 9.50
C ALA A 63 0.19 -12.66 8.76
N TYR A 64 0.96 -13.36 7.92
CA TYR A 64 2.04 -12.79 7.12
C TYR A 64 1.55 -12.23 5.78
N ASN A 65 2.30 -11.28 5.22
CA ASN A 65 1.97 -10.68 3.91
C ASN A 65 2.21 -11.62 2.72
N ASP A 66 3.14 -12.56 2.83
CA ASP A 66 3.47 -13.53 1.79
C ASP A 66 2.56 -14.77 1.80
N GLU A 67 1.64 -14.87 2.76
CA GLU A 67 0.70 -15.99 2.91
C GLU A 67 -0.73 -15.60 2.54
N ASN A 68 -1.52 -16.58 2.09
CA ASN A 68 -2.98 -16.51 1.88
C ASN A 68 -3.50 -15.34 1.03
N GLY A 69 -2.64 -14.64 0.28
CA GLY A 69 -3.00 -13.44 -0.49
C GLY A 69 -2.89 -12.13 0.30
N GLY A 70 -2.16 -12.13 1.41
CA GLY A 70 -1.81 -10.99 2.23
C GLY A 70 -2.64 -10.85 3.50
N VAL A 71 -2.14 -10.05 4.43
CA VAL A 71 -2.71 -9.88 5.79
C VAL A 71 -4.20 -9.52 5.77
N ILE A 72 -4.62 -8.62 4.88
CA ILE A 72 -6.03 -8.20 4.78
C ILE A 72 -6.93 -9.39 4.44
N LYS A 73 -6.48 -10.27 3.54
CA LYS A 73 -7.27 -11.43 3.15
C LYS A 73 -7.37 -12.43 4.28
N SER A 74 -6.27 -12.74 4.96
CA SER A 74 -6.27 -13.60 6.15
C SER A 74 -7.21 -13.08 7.23
N LEU A 75 -7.11 -11.79 7.57
CA LEU A 75 -7.96 -11.15 8.57
C LEU A 75 -9.47 -11.24 8.25
N LYS A 76 -9.83 -11.18 6.97
CA LYS A 76 -11.21 -11.34 6.51
C LYS A 76 -11.68 -12.79 6.61
N GLU A 77 -10.85 -13.74 6.14
CA GLU A 77 -11.16 -15.17 6.17
C GLU A 77 -11.29 -15.70 7.61
N ASP A 78 -10.50 -15.15 8.53
CA ASP A 78 -10.53 -15.49 9.96
C ASP A 78 -11.68 -14.77 10.72
N GLY A 79 -12.47 -13.93 10.04
CA GLY A 79 -13.58 -13.20 10.64
C GLY A 79 -13.16 -12.15 11.68
N ILE A 80 -11.90 -11.69 11.63
CA ILE A 80 -11.33 -10.75 12.60
C ILE A 80 -11.72 -9.31 12.23
N VAL A 81 -11.56 -8.94 10.96
CA VAL A 81 -11.93 -7.61 10.47
C VAL A 81 -12.27 -7.65 8.98
N ASP A 82 -13.39 -7.04 8.60
CA ASP A 82 -13.75 -6.82 7.21
C ASP A 82 -14.38 -5.43 7.00
N LEU A 83 -13.59 -4.52 6.45
CA LEU A 83 -14.05 -3.18 6.04
C LEU A 83 -14.87 -3.21 4.73
N ASP A 84 -14.77 -4.28 3.95
CA ASP A 84 -15.41 -4.36 2.63
C ASP A 84 -16.83 -4.94 2.68
N THR A 85 -17.30 -5.43 3.84
CA THR A 85 -18.59 -6.13 3.95
C THR A 85 -19.73 -5.28 3.40
N ASP A 86 -19.75 -3.98 3.72
CA ASP A 86 -20.79 -3.03 3.28
C ASP A 86 -20.74 -2.72 1.76
N PHE A 87 -19.63 -3.05 1.10
CA PHE A 87 -19.41 -2.78 -0.32
C PHE A 87 -19.46 -4.04 -1.20
N SER A 88 -19.62 -5.21 -0.58
CA SER A 88 -19.65 -6.51 -1.27
C SER A 88 -20.87 -6.68 -2.18
N SER A 89 -21.93 -5.88 -1.95
CA SER A 89 -23.14 -5.80 -2.76
C SER A 89 -22.97 -5.05 -4.10
N PHE A 90 -21.80 -4.43 -4.35
CA PHE A 90 -21.53 -3.67 -5.57
C PHE A 90 -20.39 -4.31 -6.40
N PRO A 91 -20.70 -5.22 -7.35
CA PRO A 91 -19.69 -5.91 -8.16
C PRO A 91 -18.76 -4.96 -8.94
N GLU A 92 -19.29 -3.82 -9.38
CA GLU A 92 -18.52 -2.79 -10.09
C GLU A 92 -17.46 -2.14 -9.19
N TRP A 93 -17.75 -2.00 -7.89
CA TRP A 93 -16.78 -1.49 -6.91
C TRP A 93 -15.62 -2.45 -6.73
N ILE A 94 -15.88 -3.76 -6.60
CA ILE A 94 -14.85 -4.79 -6.44
C ILE A 94 -13.88 -4.77 -7.63
N SER A 95 -14.43 -4.76 -8.85
CA SER A 95 -13.64 -4.74 -10.08
C SER A 95 -12.81 -3.46 -10.20
N ARG A 96 -13.40 -2.30 -9.90
CA ARG A 96 -12.71 -1.01 -9.93
C ARG A 96 -11.61 -0.92 -8.87
N LYS A 97 -11.88 -1.35 -7.63
CA LYS A 97 -10.91 -1.39 -6.54
C LYS A 97 -9.72 -2.25 -6.93
N ALA A 98 -9.96 -3.45 -7.48
CA ALA A 98 -8.89 -4.36 -7.90
C ALA A 98 -8.01 -3.74 -9.01
N MET A 99 -8.63 -3.15 -10.02
CA MET A 99 -7.93 -2.49 -11.14
C MET A 99 -7.09 -1.30 -10.66
N VAL A 100 -7.68 -0.37 -9.90
CA VAL A 100 -6.97 0.80 -9.36
C VAL A 100 -5.85 0.38 -8.41
N SER A 101 -6.09 -0.60 -7.54
CA SER A 101 -5.07 -1.07 -6.59
C SER A 101 -3.89 -1.72 -7.30
N THR A 102 -4.15 -2.51 -8.35
CA THR A 102 -3.09 -3.15 -9.15
C THR A 102 -2.25 -2.10 -9.89
N TRP A 103 -2.89 -1.16 -10.57
CA TRP A 103 -2.19 -0.10 -11.30
C TRP A 103 -1.40 0.82 -10.38
N LEU A 104 -2.00 1.20 -9.24
CA LEU A 104 -1.33 2.02 -8.25
C LEU A 104 -0.14 1.28 -7.64
N ALA A 105 -0.28 -0.02 -7.34
CA ALA A 105 0.81 -0.83 -6.82
C ALA A 105 1.98 -0.89 -7.82
N ASP A 106 1.70 -1.15 -9.09
CA ASP A 106 2.74 -1.22 -10.13
C ASP A 106 3.41 0.14 -10.36
N ALA A 107 2.64 1.24 -10.37
CA ALA A 107 3.19 2.60 -10.49
C ALA A 107 4.08 2.99 -9.31
N ILE A 108 3.66 2.69 -8.08
CA ILE A 108 4.46 2.95 -6.88
C ILE A 108 5.74 2.11 -6.88
N MET A 109 5.65 0.83 -7.27
CA MET A 109 6.82 -0.03 -7.39
C MET A 109 7.81 0.48 -8.45
N TYR A 110 7.30 0.92 -9.60
CA TYR A 110 8.13 1.56 -10.62
C TYR A 110 8.84 2.80 -10.05
N GLU A 111 8.10 3.74 -9.47
CA GLU A 111 8.66 5.00 -8.99
C GLU A 111 9.69 4.78 -7.86
N LEU A 112 9.36 3.90 -6.92
CA LEU A 112 10.21 3.60 -5.77
C LEU A 112 11.53 2.94 -6.17
N TRP A 113 11.51 2.02 -7.13
CA TRP A 113 12.66 1.15 -7.43
C TRP A 113 13.37 1.47 -8.75
N VAL A 114 12.68 2.10 -9.72
CA VAL A 114 13.19 2.32 -11.08
C VAL A 114 13.21 3.79 -11.48
N GLY A 115 12.09 4.51 -11.24
CA GLY A 115 11.92 5.90 -11.67
C GLY A 115 12.71 6.91 -10.83
N SER A 116 12.83 6.69 -9.52
CA SER A 116 13.59 7.56 -8.63
C SER A 116 15.08 7.22 -8.59
N ASP A 117 15.88 8.15 -8.06
CA ASP A 117 17.32 7.98 -7.79
C ASP A 117 17.64 6.96 -6.67
N GLY A 118 16.63 6.26 -6.16
CA GLY A 118 16.73 5.27 -5.09
C GLY A 118 16.90 5.87 -3.70
N THR A 119 16.87 7.20 -3.53
CA THR A 119 16.95 7.84 -2.21
C THR A 119 15.77 7.45 -1.33
N SER A 120 14.58 7.35 -1.91
CA SER A 120 13.36 6.88 -1.22
C SER A 120 13.52 5.46 -0.72
N ALA A 121 13.89 4.53 -1.60
CA ALA A 121 14.13 3.13 -1.25
C ALA A 121 15.23 2.99 -0.18
N ARG A 122 16.32 3.76 -0.29
CA ARG A 122 17.38 3.79 0.71
C ARG A 122 16.87 4.30 2.05
N THR A 123 16.07 5.36 2.06
CA THR A 123 15.52 5.93 3.29
C THR A 123 14.61 4.94 4.01
N ILE A 124 13.74 4.25 3.26
CA ILE A 124 12.76 3.29 3.81
C ILE A 124 13.45 1.99 4.25
N TYR A 125 14.23 1.37 3.37
CA TYR A 125 14.71 -0.01 3.55
C TYR A 125 16.18 -0.13 3.94
N HIS A 126 17.07 0.74 3.44
CA HIS A 126 18.52 0.50 3.53
C HIS A 126 19.29 1.49 4.42
N SER A 127 18.60 2.42 5.07
CA SER A 127 19.23 3.49 5.86
C SER A 127 20.12 2.99 7.02
N GLY A 128 19.82 1.80 7.56
CA GLY A 128 20.59 1.17 8.62
C GLY A 128 21.65 0.18 8.13
N LEU A 129 21.81 0.00 6.82
CA LEU A 129 22.72 -1.00 6.25
C LEU A 129 24.05 -0.37 5.79
N PRO A 130 25.15 -1.15 5.82
CA PRO A 130 26.37 -0.79 5.11
C PRO A 130 26.09 -0.50 3.63
N TRP A 131 26.78 0.51 3.08
CA TRP A 131 26.47 1.05 1.76
C TRP A 131 26.51 -0.01 0.63
N LEU A 132 27.46 -0.95 0.69
CA LEU A 132 27.59 -2.04 -0.29
C LEU A 132 26.37 -2.97 -0.27
N ILE A 133 25.95 -3.37 0.93
CA ILE A 133 24.82 -4.27 1.13
C ILE A 133 23.54 -3.57 0.65
N GLY A 134 23.33 -2.32 1.05
CA GLY A 134 22.19 -1.52 0.60
C GLY A 134 22.16 -1.34 -0.91
N LYS A 135 23.32 -1.15 -1.57
CA LYS A 135 23.40 -1.03 -3.03
C LYS A 135 23.09 -2.35 -3.73
N ALA A 136 23.59 -3.48 -3.22
CA ALA A 136 23.30 -4.80 -3.77
C ALA A 136 21.80 -5.15 -3.68
N LEU A 137 21.18 -4.90 -2.53
CA LEU A 137 19.74 -5.10 -2.32
C LEU A 137 18.90 -4.18 -3.22
N LEU A 138 19.31 -2.91 -3.39
CA LEU A 138 18.65 -2.00 -4.32
C LEU A 138 18.70 -2.54 -5.76
N MET A 139 19.86 -2.99 -6.22
CA MET A 139 20.00 -3.56 -7.57
C MET A 139 19.17 -4.84 -7.76
N LYS A 140 19.09 -5.69 -6.73
CA LYS A 140 18.22 -6.88 -6.73
C LYS A 140 16.75 -6.47 -6.93
N GLN A 141 16.28 -5.47 -6.18
CA GLN A 141 14.89 -5.00 -6.28
C GLN A 141 14.60 -4.32 -7.61
N VAL A 142 15.51 -3.47 -8.12
CA VAL A 142 15.41 -2.88 -9.47
C VAL A 142 15.23 -3.98 -10.52
N HIS A 143 16.03 -5.05 -10.44
CA HIS A 143 15.93 -6.16 -11.38
C HIS A 143 14.58 -6.87 -11.29
N VAL A 144 14.13 -7.23 -10.07
CA VAL A 144 12.84 -7.89 -9.84
C VAL A 144 11.67 -7.05 -10.37
N VAL A 145 11.68 -5.74 -10.11
CA VAL A 145 10.61 -4.83 -10.57
C VAL A 145 10.62 -4.70 -12.10
N LYS A 146 11.81 -4.59 -12.72
CA LYS A 146 11.91 -4.56 -14.18
C LYS A 146 11.36 -5.84 -14.81
N GLN A 147 11.67 -7.01 -14.26
CA GLN A 147 11.12 -8.28 -14.74
C GLN A 147 9.60 -8.32 -14.59
N ARG A 148 9.07 -7.96 -13.42
CA ARG A 148 7.63 -7.94 -13.14
C ARG A 148 6.86 -7.01 -14.08
N LEU A 149 7.40 -5.83 -14.38
CA LEU A 149 6.76 -4.85 -15.26
C LEU A 149 7.07 -5.09 -16.76
N GLY A 150 7.87 -6.12 -17.08
CA GLY A 150 8.31 -6.40 -18.44
C GLY A 150 9.13 -5.25 -19.05
N ILE A 151 9.91 -4.55 -18.23
CA ILE A 151 10.77 -3.44 -18.68
C ILE A 151 12.07 -4.03 -19.24
N THR A 152 12.28 -3.80 -20.53
CA THR A 152 13.50 -4.10 -21.26
C THR A 152 14.16 -2.81 -21.72
N LYS A 153 15.40 -2.90 -22.20
CA LYS A 153 16.12 -1.74 -22.75
C LYS A 153 15.37 -1.10 -23.92
N GLU A 154 14.63 -1.89 -24.68
CA GLU A 154 13.91 -1.47 -25.90
C GLU A 154 12.57 -0.77 -25.59
N ASN A 155 11.97 -1.03 -24.43
CA ASN A 155 10.64 -0.50 -24.10
C ASN A 155 10.62 0.44 -22.88
N ALA A 156 11.77 0.72 -22.28
CA ALA A 156 11.89 1.50 -21.05
C ALA A 156 11.22 2.88 -21.15
N GLU A 157 11.50 3.64 -22.22
CA GLU A 157 10.92 4.98 -22.43
C GLU A 157 9.39 4.93 -22.56
N ARG A 158 8.85 3.94 -23.29
CA ARG A 158 7.40 3.74 -23.42
C ARG A 158 6.77 3.40 -22.06
N ARG A 159 7.42 2.53 -21.28
CA ARG A 159 6.94 2.12 -19.95
C ARG A 159 6.94 3.27 -18.95
N GLU A 160 7.96 4.11 -18.98
CA GLU A 160 8.02 5.34 -18.17
C GLU A 160 6.87 6.29 -18.50
N ALA A 161 6.60 6.52 -19.78
CA ALA A 161 5.49 7.34 -20.23
C ALA A 161 4.12 6.78 -19.79
N GLU A 162 3.93 5.46 -19.85
CA GLU A 162 2.72 4.78 -19.37
C GLU A 162 2.48 4.98 -17.87
N VAL A 163 3.51 4.78 -17.05
CA VAL A 163 3.41 4.98 -15.60
C VAL A 163 3.13 6.46 -15.27
N THR A 164 3.78 7.37 -15.98
CA THR A 164 3.54 8.82 -15.84
C THR A 164 2.09 9.16 -16.16
N LEU A 165 1.57 8.69 -17.30
CA LEU A 165 0.17 8.87 -17.69
C LEU A 165 -0.80 8.29 -16.65
N LEU A 166 -0.52 7.10 -16.12
CA LEU A 166 -1.33 6.46 -15.07
C LEU A 166 -1.36 7.32 -13.79
N LEU A 167 -0.22 7.81 -13.32
CA LEU A 167 -0.14 8.70 -12.16
C LEU A 167 -0.92 10.00 -12.39
N PHE A 168 -0.81 10.58 -13.59
CA PHE A 168 -1.61 11.75 -13.97
C PHE A 168 -3.10 11.45 -14.01
N MET A 169 -3.54 10.31 -14.55
CA MET A 169 -4.94 9.91 -14.57
C MET A 169 -5.47 9.69 -13.16
N ILE A 170 -4.70 9.05 -12.27
CA ILE A 170 -5.08 8.85 -10.86
C ILE A 170 -5.20 10.20 -10.14
N PHE A 171 -4.25 11.11 -10.34
CA PHE A 171 -4.31 12.46 -9.77
C PHE A 171 -5.52 13.24 -10.29
N PHE A 172 -5.76 13.20 -11.60
CA PHE A 172 -6.88 13.89 -12.23
C PHE A 172 -8.24 13.31 -11.80
N CYS A 173 -8.37 11.98 -11.68
CA CYS A 173 -9.55 11.35 -11.11
C CYS A 173 -9.80 11.80 -9.66
N ASN A 174 -8.76 11.85 -8.82
CA ASN A 174 -8.91 12.36 -7.44
C ASN A 174 -9.31 13.83 -7.41
N LEU A 175 -8.79 14.66 -8.31
CA LEU A 175 -9.17 16.06 -8.45
C LEU A 175 -10.63 16.21 -8.93
N LEU A 176 -11.07 15.39 -9.88
CA LEU A 176 -12.45 15.36 -10.38
C LEU A 176 -13.43 14.89 -9.30
N ILE A 177 -13.09 13.85 -8.54
CA ILE A 177 -13.90 13.35 -7.42
C ILE A 177 -13.99 14.39 -6.32
N SER A 178 -12.89 15.07 -6.00
CA SER A 178 -12.86 16.15 -5.00
C SER A 178 -13.72 17.35 -5.42
N ASN A 179 -13.68 17.73 -6.72
CA ASN A 179 -14.52 18.79 -7.27
C ASN A 179 -16.00 18.39 -7.41
N LEU A 180 -16.31 17.13 -7.67
CA LEU A 180 -17.70 16.65 -7.68
C LEU A 180 -18.28 16.63 -6.26
N ARG A 181 -17.48 16.28 -5.25
CA ARG A 181 -17.91 16.28 -3.84
C ARG A 181 -18.22 17.70 -3.35
N THR A 182 -17.43 18.72 -3.73
CA THR A 182 -17.77 20.13 -3.46
C THR A 182 -19.04 20.57 -4.21
N TYR A 183 -19.25 20.12 -5.45
CA TYR A 183 -20.47 20.46 -6.22
C TYR A 183 -21.75 19.84 -5.64
N THR A 184 -21.69 18.65 -5.07
CA THR A 184 -22.85 17.99 -4.42
C THR A 184 -23.16 18.52 -3.02
N GLY A 185 -22.18 19.14 -2.34
CA GLY A 185 -22.38 19.77 -1.02
C GLY A 185 -23.09 21.12 -1.06
N VAL A 186 -23.12 21.80 -2.22
CA VAL A 186 -23.71 23.14 -2.37
C VAL A 186 -25.21 23.10 -2.69
N ARG A 187 -25.80 21.93 -3.00
CA ARG A 187 -27.21 21.81 -3.42
C ARG A 187 -28.22 21.44 -2.32
N LYS A 188 -27.90 21.71 -1.04
CA LYS A 188 -28.86 21.66 0.08
C LYS A 188 -28.82 22.97 0.86
N HIS A 189 -29.42 24.02 0.32
CA HIS A 189 -30.10 25.08 1.08
C HIS A 189 -30.56 26.17 0.10
N THR A 190 -31.76 26.02 -0.43
CA THR A 190 -32.61 27.16 -0.81
C THR A 190 -33.94 26.93 -0.11
N PRO A 191 -34.31 27.75 0.88
CA PRO A 191 -35.65 27.71 1.44
C PRO A 191 -36.63 28.22 0.38
N VAL A 192 -37.72 27.49 0.21
CA VAL A 192 -38.91 27.97 -0.51
C VAL A 192 -39.57 28.98 0.42
N GLU A 193 -39.62 30.25 -0.02
CA GLU A 193 -40.59 31.22 0.49
C GLU A 193 -41.96 30.99 -0.17
#